data_AF-A0A2T0B216-F1
#
_entry.id   AF-A0A2T0B216-F1
#
_cell.length_a   1.000
_cell.length_b   1.000
_cell.length_c   1.000
_cell.angle_alpha   90.00
_cell.angle_beta   90.00
_cell.angle_gamma   90.00
#
_symmetry.space_group_name_H-M   'P 1'
#
loop_
_entity.id
_entity.type
_entity.pdbx_description
1 polymer ?
#
loop_
_entity_poly.entity_id
_entity_poly.type
_entity_poly.pdbx_seq_one_letter_code
_entity_poly.pdbx_strand_id
1 'polypeptide(L)'
;MGLPSYVVNFDELSDLIKDYLQNGINVDIGDITFSTAEIEKLLNEIKDKIQGVDYNDLINALNELGVKLENLSDNSGISGIQKIYGKMLEIPAIKGQYVIEANYTGKLTGITYSQSNWRFEDSWDLVIGDKKIFDGVRTKEYGEHKYLNVFYNIDGMIKFIYNNISGTSKVLWVDFNVLEGV
;
A
#
# COMPACT_ATOMS: atom_id res chain seq x y z
N MET A 1 0.68 30.32 37.17
CA MET A 1 0.10 29.21 36.39
C MET A 1 -0.50 29.81 35.13
N GLY A 2 0.21 29.72 34.00
CA GLY A 2 -0.26 30.23 32.72
C GLY A 2 -1.09 29.17 32.01
N LEU A 3 -2.30 29.52 31.58
CA LEU A 3 -3.19 28.65 30.82
C LEU A 3 -2.54 28.26 29.46
N PRO A 4 -2.76 27.03 28.96
CA PRO A 4 -2.31 26.68 27.62
C PRO A 4 -3.16 27.44 26.58
N SER A 5 -2.53 28.23 25.72
CA SER A 5 -3.19 28.82 24.55
C SER A 5 -2.98 27.90 23.34
N TYR A 6 -4.07 27.52 22.69
CA TYR A 6 -4.01 26.88 21.38
C TYR A 6 -3.67 27.95 20.33
N VAL A 7 -2.59 27.75 19.58
CA VAL A 7 -2.38 28.46 18.32
C VAL A 7 -3.34 27.85 17.31
N VAL A 8 -4.46 28.53 17.09
CA VAL A 8 -5.51 28.07 16.15
C VAL A 8 -5.23 28.57 14.72
N ASN A 9 -4.25 29.46 14.54
CA ASN A 9 -3.92 30.02 13.24
C ASN A 9 -2.41 29.97 12.95
N PHE A 10 -2.02 29.31 11.85
CA PHE A 10 -0.62 29.20 11.42
C PHE A 10 -0.01 30.57 11.06
N ASP A 11 -0.84 31.57 10.75
CA ASP A 11 -0.40 32.94 10.49
C ASP A 11 0.16 33.60 11.75
N GLU A 12 -0.44 33.36 12.93
CA GLU A 12 0.06 33.87 14.22
C GLU A 12 1.42 33.25 14.59
N LEU A 13 1.62 31.96 14.28
CA LEU A 13 2.91 31.29 14.44
C LEU A 13 3.97 31.89 13.50
N SER A 14 3.60 32.15 12.25
CA SER A 14 4.48 32.76 11.26
C SER A 14 4.91 34.17 11.69
N ASP A 15 3.98 35.00 12.18
CA ASP A 15 4.28 36.34 12.63
C ASP A 15 5.16 36.33 13.90
N LEU A 16 4.92 35.41 14.84
CA LEU A 16 5.77 35.27 16.04
C LEU A 16 7.20 34.85 15.67
N ILE A 17 7.36 33.91 14.74
CA ILE A 17 8.67 33.46 14.24
C ILE A 17 9.38 34.60 13.49
N LYS A 18 8.64 35.36 12.68
CA LYS A 18 9.16 36.49 11.92
C LYS A 18 9.64 37.61 12.85
N ASP A 19 8.91 37.91 13.91
CA ASP A 19 9.28 38.93 14.90
C ASP A 19 10.50 38.49 15.73
N TYR A 20 10.60 37.20 16.06
CA TYR A 20 11.76 36.62 16.75
C TYR A 20 13.03 36.65 15.88
N LEU A 21 12.90 36.40 14.57
CA LEU A 21 14.01 36.44 13.62
C LEU A 21 14.40 37.88 13.22
N GLN A 22 13.45 38.80 13.13
CA GLN A 22 13.74 40.20 12.78
C GLN A 22 14.39 40.98 13.93
N ASN A 23 14.05 40.67 15.19
CA ASN A 23 14.56 41.41 16.36
C ASN A 23 15.61 40.65 17.18
N GLY A 24 15.81 39.35 16.94
CA GLY A 24 16.64 38.49 17.81
C GLY A 24 18.15 38.61 17.60
N ILE A 25 18.61 39.17 16.48
CA ILE A 25 20.04 39.24 16.17
C ILE A 25 20.38 40.57 15.49
N ASN A 26 20.74 41.57 16.30
CA ASN A 26 21.47 42.74 15.82
C ASN A 26 22.95 42.53 16.12
N VAL A 27 23.73 42.08 15.12
CA VAL A 27 25.18 41.95 15.27
C VAL A 27 25.83 43.23 14.75
N ASP A 28 26.18 44.13 15.67
CA ASP A 28 27.13 45.20 15.37
C ASP A 28 28.54 44.65 15.57
N ILE A 29 29.15 44.21 14.48
CA ILE A 29 30.56 43.81 14.46
C ILE A 29 31.34 45.03 14.00
N GLY A 30 31.75 45.87 14.95
CA GLY A 30 32.79 46.88 14.70
C GLY A 30 34.14 46.23 14.38
N ASP A 31 35.23 47.00 14.43
CA ASP A 31 36.59 46.48 14.22
C ASP A 31 37.06 45.63 15.41
N ILE A 32 36.64 44.36 15.45
CA ILE A 32 37.06 43.39 16.46
C ILE A 32 37.95 42.33 15.81
N THR A 33 39.19 42.24 16.27
CA THR A 33 40.11 41.15 15.94
C THR A 33 39.86 40.00 16.91
N PHE A 34 39.34 38.89 16.39
CA PHE A 34 39.13 37.68 17.20
C PHE A 34 40.42 36.88 17.31
N SER A 35 40.78 36.46 18.52
CA SER A 35 41.75 35.39 18.67
C SER A 35 41.07 34.05 18.33
N THR A 36 41.76 33.17 17.61
CA THR A 36 41.26 31.83 17.25
C THR A 36 40.85 31.01 18.48
N ALA A 37 41.51 31.22 19.61
CA ALA A 37 41.19 30.56 20.87
C ALA A 37 39.82 30.96 21.45
N GLU A 38 39.39 32.22 21.26
CA GLU A 38 38.08 32.68 21.71
C GLU A 38 36.96 32.15 20.82
N ILE A 39 37.21 32.04 19.51
CA ILE A 39 36.30 31.40 18.55
C ILE A 39 36.10 29.92 18.89
N GLU A 40 37.18 29.19 19.18
CA GLU A 40 37.10 27.78 19.59
C GLU A 40 36.37 27.58 20.91
N LYS A 41 36.57 28.49 21.87
CA LYS A 41 35.85 28.45 23.15
C LYS A 41 34.36 28.69 22.96
N LEU A 42 33.98 29.69 22.17
CA LEU A 42 32.59 29.98 21.84
C LEU A 42 31.92 28.82 21.08
N LEU A 43 32.62 28.21 20.13
CA LEU A 43 32.13 27.03 19.39
C LEU A 43 31.87 25.83 20.32
N ASN A 44 32.77 25.59 21.28
CA ASN A 44 32.58 24.53 22.26
C ASN A 44 31.43 24.83 23.24
N GLU A 45 31.28 26.07 23.68
CA GLU A 45 30.15 26.48 24.53
C GLU A 45 28.80 26.39 23.79
N ILE A 46 28.76 26.66 22.48
CA ILE A 46 27.57 26.46 21.63
C ILE A 46 27.27 24.97 21.47
N LYS A 47 28.29 24.15 21.22
CA LYS A 47 28.16 22.69 21.12
C LYS A 47 27.61 22.06 22.41
N ASP A 48 28.10 22.51 23.56
CA ASP A 48 27.65 22.01 24.87
C ASP A 48 26.26 22.49 25.27
N LYS A 49 25.77 23.61 24.72
CA LYS A 49 24.41 24.11 24.95
C LYS A 49 23.35 23.50 24.02
N ILE A 50 23.75 22.83 22.94
CA ILE A 50 22.86 22.06 22.05
C ILE A 50 22.80 20.59 22.53
N GLN A 51 22.68 20.38 23.84
CA GLN A 51 22.47 19.03 24.40
C GLN A 51 21.00 18.63 24.32
N GLY A 52 20.70 17.53 23.64
CA GLY A 52 19.39 16.87 23.71
C GLY A 52 18.86 16.23 22.43
N VAL A 53 19.49 16.43 21.28
CA VAL A 53 19.11 15.72 20.05
C VAL A 53 20.05 14.54 19.88
N ASP A 54 19.59 13.35 20.25
CA ASP A 54 20.29 12.11 19.89
C ASP A 54 20.19 11.93 18.37
N TYR A 55 21.25 12.32 17.69
CA TYR A 55 21.36 12.18 16.24
C TYR A 55 21.20 10.72 15.80
N ASN A 56 21.45 9.73 16.68
CA ASN A 56 21.24 8.32 16.35
C ASN A 56 19.76 7.98 16.27
N ASP A 57 18.92 8.53 17.16
CA ASP A 57 17.47 8.34 17.09
C ASP A 57 16.88 8.97 15.82
N LEU A 58 17.39 10.14 15.43
CA LEU A 58 17.02 10.80 14.18
C LEU A 58 17.45 9.98 12.95
N ILE A 59 18.69 9.45 12.95
CA ILE A 59 19.20 8.59 11.88
C ILE A 59 18.39 7.29 11.80
N ASN A 60 18.06 6.68 12.93
CA ASN A 60 17.23 5.47 13.00
C ASN A 60 15.83 5.75 12.45
N ALA A 61 15.19 6.84 12.85
CA ALA A 61 13.88 7.23 12.35
C ALA A 61 13.90 7.52 10.83
N LEU A 62 14.96 8.16 10.31
CA LEU A 62 15.13 8.40 8.87
C LEU A 62 15.39 7.12 8.09
N ASN A 63 16.16 6.17 8.63
CA ASN A 63 16.37 4.86 8.01
C ASN A 63 15.08 4.03 8.00
N GLU A 64 14.32 4.02 9.09
CA GLU A 64 12.99 3.38 9.13
C GLU A 64 12.01 4.03 8.15
N LEU A 65 12.04 5.36 8.02
CA LEU A 65 11.25 6.08 7.03
C LEU A 65 11.66 5.68 5.60
N GLY A 66 12.96 5.62 5.32
CA GLY A 66 13.50 5.18 4.02
C GLY A 66 13.04 3.77 3.65
N VAL A 67 13.13 2.82 4.58
CA VAL A 67 12.62 1.44 4.38
C VAL A 67 11.11 1.43 4.17
N LYS A 68 10.33 2.23 4.91
CA LYS A 68 8.88 2.35 4.70
C LYS A 68 8.55 2.98 3.34
N LEU A 69 9.33 3.95 2.87
CA LEU A 69 9.16 4.59 1.58
C LEU A 69 9.55 3.68 0.41
N GLU A 70 10.60 2.85 0.53
CA GLU A 70 10.91 1.81 -0.45
C GLU A 70 9.77 0.79 -0.55
N ASN A 71 9.26 0.29 0.58
CA ASN A 71 8.10 -0.61 0.60
C ASN A 71 6.82 0.02 0.01
N LEU A 72 6.67 1.35 0.07
CA LEU A 72 5.57 2.09 -0.56
C LEU A 72 5.82 2.35 -2.06
N SER A 73 7.07 2.57 -2.46
CA SER A 73 7.49 2.69 -3.87
C SER A 73 7.27 1.39 -4.63
N ASP A 74 7.54 0.24 -4.00
CA ASP A 74 7.25 -1.08 -4.57
C ASP A 74 5.75 -1.30 -4.86
N ASN A 75 4.87 -0.59 -4.14
CA ASN A 75 3.43 -0.55 -4.40
C ASN A 75 2.98 0.61 -5.32
N SER A 76 3.81 1.64 -5.53
CA SER A 76 3.47 2.85 -6.30
C SER A 76 4.01 2.86 -7.74
N GLY A 77 4.76 1.83 -8.15
CA GLY A 77 5.43 1.77 -9.46
C GLY A 77 4.82 0.82 -10.50
N ILE A 78 3.71 0.15 -10.21
CA ILE A 78 3.12 -0.86 -11.11
C ILE A 78 2.28 -0.15 -12.19
N SER A 79 2.93 0.30 -13.25
CA SER A 79 2.28 0.85 -14.45
C SER A 79 2.05 -0.26 -15.47
N GLY A 80 0.79 -0.55 -15.77
CA GLY A 80 0.39 -1.51 -16.79
C GLY A 80 -0.98 -1.17 -17.37
N ILE A 81 -1.42 -1.93 -18.37
CA ILE A 81 -2.76 -1.83 -18.95
C ILE A 81 -3.67 -2.81 -18.21
N GLN A 82 -4.65 -2.29 -17.48
CA GLN A 82 -5.67 -3.11 -16.84
C GLN A 82 -6.61 -3.66 -17.92
N LYS A 83 -6.68 -4.99 -18.00
CA LYS A 83 -7.62 -5.72 -18.86
C LYS A 83 -8.54 -6.60 -18.04
N ILE A 84 -9.71 -6.87 -18.60
CA ILE A 84 -10.72 -7.74 -18.00
C ILE A 84 -11.04 -8.82 -19.02
N TYR A 85 -10.88 -10.07 -18.59
CA TYR A 85 -11.13 -11.24 -19.44
C TYR A 85 -12.28 -12.07 -18.88
N GLY A 86 -13.43 -12.00 -19.53
CA GLY A 86 -14.60 -12.77 -19.17
C GLY A 86 -14.59 -14.19 -19.76
N LYS A 87 -15.03 -15.15 -18.96
CA LYS A 87 -15.24 -16.55 -19.32
C LYS A 87 -16.59 -17.02 -18.79
N MET A 88 -17.23 -17.92 -19.54
CA MET A 88 -18.49 -18.55 -19.15
C MET A 88 -18.28 -20.07 -19.10
N LEU A 89 -18.94 -20.72 -18.14
CA LEU A 89 -18.99 -22.16 -18.01
C LEU A 89 -20.42 -22.61 -17.68
N GLU A 90 -20.92 -23.57 -18.45
CA GLU A 90 -22.17 -24.25 -18.14
C GLU A 90 -21.88 -25.46 -17.26
N ILE A 91 -22.52 -25.49 -16.09
CA ILE A 91 -22.36 -26.57 -15.12
C ILE A 91 -23.62 -27.44 -15.16
N PRO A 92 -23.50 -28.73 -15.50
CA PRO A 92 -24.63 -29.65 -15.50
C PRO A 92 -25.08 -29.97 -14.07
N ALA A 93 -26.26 -30.57 -13.94
CA ALA A 93 -26.83 -31.02 -12.65
C ALA A 93 -26.15 -32.32 -12.15
N ILE A 94 -24.82 -32.30 -12.06
CA ILE A 94 -23.99 -33.41 -11.63
C ILE A 94 -22.99 -32.87 -10.60
N LYS A 95 -22.76 -33.63 -9.52
CA LYS A 95 -21.74 -33.27 -8.53
C LYS A 95 -20.36 -33.43 -9.12
N GLY A 96 -19.48 -32.47 -8.88
CA GLY A 96 -18.11 -32.54 -9.39
C GLY A 96 -17.42 -31.19 -9.41
N GLN A 97 -16.20 -31.20 -9.94
CA GLN A 97 -15.40 -30.01 -10.18
C GLN A 97 -15.47 -29.63 -11.66
N TYR A 98 -15.63 -28.34 -11.92
CA TYR A 98 -15.73 -27.78 -13.25
C TYR A 98 -14.73 -26.63 -13.37
N VAL A 99 -13.90 -26.66 -14.40
CA VAL A 99 -12.71 -25.81 -14.46
C VAL A 99 -12.78 -24.87 -15.66
N ILE A 100 -12.53 -23.59 -15.42
CA ILE A 100 -12.15 -22.62 -16.44
C ILE A 100 -10.64 -22.48 -16.40
N GLU A 101 -9.98 -22.77 -17.52
CA GLU A 101 -8.55 -22.56 -17.70
C GLU A 101 -8.29 -21.41 -18.67
N ALA A 102 -7.30 -20.57 -18.34
CA ALA A 102 -6.82 -19.52 -19.21
C ALA A 102 -5.33 -19.30 -19.01
N ASN A 103 -4.65 -18.75 -20.01
CA ASN A 103 -3.24 -18.36 -19.92
C ASN A 103 -3.13 -16.84 -20.00
N TYR A 104 -2.45 -16.23 -19.04
CA TYR A 104 -2.18 -14.80 -19.01
C TYR A 104 -0.73 -14.53 -18.57
N THR A 105 -0.23 -13.35 -18.89
CA THR A 105 1.06 -12.85 -18.42
C THR A 105 0.85 -11.46 -17.84
N GLY A 106 1.29 -11.22 -16.62
CA GLY A 106 1.11 -9.95 -15.92
C GLY A 106 0.82 -10.15 -14.43
N LYS A 107 -0.04 -9.32 -13.85
CA LYS A 107 -0.46 -9.46 -12.44
C LYS A 107 -1.98 -9.57 -12.31
N LEU A 108 -2.47 -10.53 -11.53
CA LEU A 108 -3.87 -10.63 -11.16
C LEU A 108 -4.19 -9.55 -10.11
N THR A 109 -5.11 -8.66 -10.44
CA THR A 109 -5.53 -7.54 -9.57
C THR A 109 -6.87 -7.78 -8.91
N GLY A 110 -7.70 -8.66 -9.50
CA GLY A 110 -8.94 -9.09 -8.88
C GLY A 110 -9.64 -10.17 -9.69
N ILE A 111 -10.70 -10.73 -9.12
CA ILE A 111 -11.56 -11.68 -9.81
C ILE A 111 -13.02 -11.38 -9.48
N THR A 112 -13.86 -11.36 -10.51
CA THR A 112 -15.31 -11.26 -10.36
C THR A 112 -15.93 -12.58 -10.78
N TYR A 113 -16.91 -13.07 -10.03
CA TYR A 113 -17.73 -14.18 -10.49
C TYR A 113 -19.22 -13.89 -10.30
N SER A 114 -20.05 -14.52 -11.11
CA SER A 114 -21.51 -14.50 -11.00
C SER A 114 -22.09 -15.84 -11.47
N GLN A 115 -23.27 -16.21 -10.99
CA GLN A 115 -23.92 -17.46 -11.35
C GLN A 115 -25.44 -17.32 -11.43
N SER A 116 -26.09 -18.16 -12.24
CA SER A 116 -27.56 -18.12 -12.41
C SER A 116 -28.36 -18.80 -11.30
N ASN A 117 -27.74 -19.70 -10.54
CA ASN A 117 -28.38 -20.45 -9.45
C ASN A 117 -27.35 -20.72 -8.33
N TRP A 118 -27.77 -20.56 -7.09
CA TRP A 118 -26.90 -20.64 -5.92
C TRP A 118 -27.34 -21.73 -4.94
N ARG A 119 -26.34 -22.38 -4.34
CA ARG A 119 -26.49 -23.30 -3.23
C ARG A 119 -25.35 -23.08 -2.23
N PHE A 120 -25.68 -23.10 -0.95
CA PHE A 120 -24.73 -22.74 0.11
C PHE A 120 -23.58 -23.75 0.25
N GLU A 121 -23.78 -24.98 -0.21
CA GLU A 121 -22.78 -26.03 -0.19
C GLU A 121 -21.68 -25.80 -1.22
N ASP A 122 -21.92 -25.02 -2.28
CA ASP A 122 -20.99 -24.84 -3.39
C ASP A 122 -19.90 -23.82 -3.07
N SER A 123 -18.72 -24.06 -3.65
CA SER A 123 -17.54 -23.22 -3.44
C SER A 123 -16.71 -23.13 -4.72
N TRP A 124 -15.67 -22.29 -4.70
CA TRP A 124 -14.69 -22.22 -5.77
C TRP A 124 -13.29 -22.00 -5.23
N ASP A 125 -12.33 -22.46 -6.03
CA ASP A 125 -10.90 -22.28 -5.80
C ASP A 125 -10.30 -21.51 -6.97
N LEU A 126 -9.18 -20.83 -6.72
CA LEU A 126 -8.36 -20.22 -7.75
C LEU A 126 -6.93 -20.71 -7.62
N VAL A 127 -6.39 -21.25 -8.72
CA VAL A 127 -5.02 -21.76 -8.79
C VAL A 127 -4.26 -20.99 -9.87
N ILE A 128 -3.05 -20.54 -9.55
CA ILE A 128 -2.12 -19.89 -10.47
C ILE A 128 -0.81 -20.68 -10.42
N GLY A 129 -0.43 -21.30 -11.54
CA GLY A 129 0.65 -22.31 -11.54
C GLY A 129 0.34 -23.46 -10.57
N ASP A 130 1.23 -23.69 -9.61
CA ASP A 130 1.04 -24.72 -8.56
C ASP A 130 0.46 -24.18 -7.25
N LYS A 131 0.18 -22.86 -7.18
CA LYS A 131 -0.28 -22.21 -5.95
C LYS A 131 -1.79 -22.01 -5.98
N LYS A 132 -2.46 -22.53 -4.97
CA LYS A 132 -3.87 -22.22 -4.70
C LYS A 132 -3.96 -20.90 -3.92
N ILE A 133 -4.54 -19.87 -4.56
CA ILE A 133 -4.66 -18.51 -4.03
C ILE A 133 -5.97 -18.33 -3.26
N PHE A 134 -7.04 -18.94 -3.76
CA PHE A 134 -8.33 -19.02 -3.08
C PHE A 134 -8.69 -20.49 -2.89
N ASP A 135 -9.11 -20.86 -1.68
CA ASP A 135 -9.41 -22.24 -1.30
C ASP A 135 -10.78 -22.32 -0.63
N GLY A 136 -11.71 -23.02 -1.26
CA GLY A 136 -13.05 -23.27 -0.74
C GLY A 136 -13.89 -22.01 -0.53
N VAL A 137 -13.71 -20.98 -1.36
CA VAL A 137 -14.49 -19.73 -1.23
C VAL A 137 -15.95 -20.03 -1.51
N ARG A 138 -16.81 -19.79 -0.52
CA ARG A 138 -18.25 -20.04 -0.65
C ARG A 138 -18.86 -19.14 -1.70
N THR A 139 -19.66 -19.75 -2.57
CA THR A 139 -20.44 -18.99 -3.55
C THR A 139 -21.59 -18.25 -2.85
N LYS A 140 -22.06 -17.17 -3.46
CA LYS A 140 -23.21 -16.38 -3.00
C LYS A 140 -24.26 -16.30 -4.10
N GLU A 141 -25.47 -15.89 -3.72
CA GLU A 141 -26.57 -15.69 -4.68
C GLU A 141 -26.27 -14.56 -5.66
N TYR A 142 -25.62 -13.50 -5.18
CA TYR A 142 -25.17 -12.39 -6.01
C TYR A 142 -23.73 -12.58 -6.44
N GLY A 143 -23.40 -12.02 -7.61
CA GLY A 143 -22.03 -11.92 -8.06
C GLY A 143 -21.16 -11.16 -7.07
N GLU A 144 -19.91 -11.55 -6.97
CA GLU A 144 -18.96 -10.99 -6.02
C GLU A 144 -17.65 -10.67 -6.72
N HIS A 145 -17.09 -9.51 -6.38
CA HIS A 145 -15.74 -9.12 -6.76
C HIS A 145 -14.81 -9.30 -5.58
N LYS A 146 -13.68 -9.98 -5.79
CA LYS A 146 -12.59 -10.11 -4.83
C LYS A 146 -11.44 -9.20 -5.24
N TYR A 147 -11.25 -8.13 -4.47
CA TYR A 147 -10.07 -7.29 -4.55
C TYR A 147 -8.86 -8.02 -3.95
N LEU A 148 -7.73 -7.96 -4.65
CA LEU A 148 -6.45 -8.45 -4.13
C LEU A 148 -5.65 -7.27 -3.57
N ASN A 149 -5.42 -7.27 -2.26
CA ASN A 149 -4.60 -6.23 -1.62
C ASN A 149 -3.13 -6.26 -2.09
N VAL A 150 -2.66 -7.45 -2.50
CA VAL A 150 -1.35 -7.67 -3.12
C VAL A 150 -1.58 -8.41 -4.42
N PHE A 151 -1.13 -7.82 -5.54
CA PHE A 151 -1.32 -8.41 -6.85
C PHE A 151 -0.48 -9.68 -7.00
N TYR A 152 -1.06 -10.72 -7.59
CA TYR A 152 -0.36 -11.99 -7.82
C TYR A 152 0.25 -12.01 -9.21
N ASN A 153 1.55 -12.26 -9.31
CA ASN A 153 2.19 -12.46 -10.61
C ASN A 153 1.60 -13.71 -11.30
N ILE A 154 1.23 -13.55 -12.56
CA ILE A 154 0.78 -14.61 -13.45
C ILE A 154 1.81 -14.72 -14.56
N ASP A 155 2.39 -15.90 -14.72
CA ASP A 155 3.22 -16.26 -15.85
C ASP A 155 2.78 -17.63 -16.37
N GLY A 156 1.62 -17.64 -17.06
CA GLY A 156 1.01 -18.84 -17.61
C GLY A 156 -0.39 -19.12 -17.10
N MET A 157 -0.64 -20.36 -16.68
CA MET A 157 -1.99 -20.89 -16.51
C MET A 157 -2.64 -20.46 -15.19
N ILE A 158 -3.86 -19.94 -15.31
CA ILE A 158 -4.81 -19.72 -14.22
C ILE A 158 -5.97 -20.70 -14.35
N LYS A 159 -6.39 -21.27 -13.21
CA LYS A 159 -7.53 -22.20 -13.13
C LYS A 159 -8.52 -21.69 -12.11
N PHE A 160 -9.74 -21.42 -12.57
CA PHE A 160 -10.88 -21.25 -11.67
C PHE A 160 -11.60 -22.59 -11.56
N ILE A 161 -11.66 -23.15 -10.37
CA ILE A 161 -12.24 -24.47 -10.12
C ILE A 161 -13.54 -24.26 -9.35
N TYR A 162 -14.68 -24.53 -9.98
CA TYR A 162 -15.97 -24.51 -9.32
C TYR A 162 -16.28 -25.90 -8.73
N ASN A 163 -16.54 -25.94 -7.44
CA ASN A 163 -16.90 -27.15 -6.69
C ASN A 163 -18.44 -27.23 -6.58
N ASN A 164 -19.08 -27.99 -7.49
CA ASN A 164 -20.52 -28.23 -7.48
C ASN A 164 -20.86 -29.38 -6.51
N ILE A 165 -20.95 -29.06 -5.23
CA ILE A 165 -21.28 -30.00 -4.16
C ILE A 165 -22.79 -30.28 -4.13
N SER A 166 -23.60 -29.27 -4.48
CA SER A 166 -25.06 -29.36 -4.55
C SER A 166 -25.55 -30.24 -5.70
N GLY A 167 -24.79 -30.34 -6.80
CA GLY A 167 -25.19 -31.08 -7.99
C GLY A 167 -26.30 -30.39 -8.79
N THR A 168 -26.45 -29.07 -8.62
CA THR A 168 -27.43 -28.27 -9.37
C THR A 168 -26.83 -27.73 -10.66
N SER A 169 -27.66 -27.59 -11.70
CA SER A 169 -27.22 -26.92 -12.93
C SER A 169 -27.23 -25.41 -12.75
N LYS A 170 -26.30 -24.74 -13.43
CA LYS A 170 -26.13 -23.29 -13.43
C LYS A 170 -25.22 -22.86 -14.56
N VAL A 171 -25.30 -21.59 -14.90
CA VAL A 171 -24.28 -20.91 -15.71
C VAL A 171 -23.42 -20.09 -14.77
N LEU A 172 -22.11 -20.22 -14.91
CA LEU A 172 -21.10 -19.48 -14.18
C LEU A 172 -20.41 -18.50 -15.13
N TRP A 173 -20.24 -17.25 -14.70
CA TRP A 173 -19.41 -16.24 -15.36
C TRP A 173 -18.27 -15.85 -14.44
N VAL A 174 -17.07 -15.74 -15.00
CA VAL A 174 -15.86 -15.37 -14.27
C VAL A 174 -15.09 -14.33 -15.09
N ASP A 175 -14.80 -13.20 -14.48
CA ASP A 175 -13.97 -12.14 -15.06
C ASP A 175 -12.64 -12.08 -14.32
N PHE A 176 -11.55 -12.33 -15.05
CA PHE A 176 -10.18 -12.17 -14.55
C PHE A 176 -9.70 -10.75 -14.82
N ASN A 177 -9.35 -10.02 -13.77
CA ASN A 177 -8.79 -8.68 -13.87
C ASN A 177 -7.26 -8.81 -13.86
N VAL A 178 -6.65 -8.56 -15.02
CA VAL A 178 -5.20 -8.74 -15.23
C VAL A 178 -4.59 -7.40 -15.62
N LEU A 179 -3.53 -7.03 -14.92
CA LEU A 179 -2.69 -5.89 -15.25
C LEU A 179 -1.51 -6.38 -16.09
N GLU A 180 -1.49 -6.01 -17.37
CA GLU A 180 -0.48 -6.43 -18.34
C GLU A 180 0.56 -5.34 -18.59
N GLY A 181 1.76 -5.71 -19.03
CA GLY A 181 2.83 -4.75 -19.35
C GLY A 181 3.56 -4.21 -18.11
N VAL A 182 3.52 -4.98 -17.03
CA VAL A 182 4.29 -4.74 -15.78
C VAL A 182 5.62 -5.48 -15.83
#